data_AF-A0A7L4MTC5-F1
#
_entry.id   AF-A0A7L4MTC5-F1
#
_cell.length_a   1.000
_cell.length_b   1.000
_cell.length_c   1.000
_cell.angle_alpha   90.00
_cell.angle_beta   90.00
_cell.angle_gamma   90.00
#
_symmetry.space_group_name_H-M   'P 1'
#
loop_
_entity.id
_entity.type
_entity.pdbx_description
1 polymer ?
#
loop_
_entity_poly.entity_id
_entity_poly.type
_entity_poly.pdbx_seq_one_letter_code
_entity_poly.pdbx_strand_id
1 'polypeptide(L)'
;EKHYPDGTQEIVFPDHTVKCLYSDGFKETFFPDGTAVKVKKNGDKIVVFSNGQKEVHTAQFKRREYPDGTVKTVYCNGRQETKYSTGRVRIKDEEGNIILDKK
;
A
#
# COMPACT_ATOMS: atom_id res chain seq x y z
N GLU A 1 -5.75 -8.93 24.72
CA GLU A 1 -6.65 -8.21 23.78
C GLU A 1 -7.45 -7.19 24.56
N LYS A 2 -7.68 -6.02 23.98
CA LYS A 2 -8.43 -4.92 24.57
C LYS A 2 -9.62 -4.58 23.68
N HIS A 3 -10.78 -4.40 24.29
CA HIS A 3 -12.02 -4.02 23.61
C HIS A 3 -12.42 -2.62 24.04
N TYR A 4 -12.80 -1.78 23.08
CA TYR A 4 -13.22 -0.40 23.31
C TYR A 4 -14.74 -0.26 23.11
N PRO A 5 -15.42 0.71 23.77
CA PRO A 5 -16.87 0.88 23.67
C PRO A 5 -17.39 1.22 22.27
N ASP A 6 -16.54 1.75 21.39
CA ASP A 6 -16.84 2.06 19.99
C ASP A 6 -16.82 0.81 19.07
N GLY A 7 -16.57 -0.37 19.65
CA GLY A 7 -16.45 -1.64 18.95
C GLY A 7 -15.06 -1.91 18.39
N THR A 8 -14.08 -1.03 18.62
CA THR A 8 -12.69 -1.25 18.25
C THR A 8 -12.08 -2.36 19.13
N GLN A 9 -11.30 -3.25 18.54
CA GLN A 9 -10.53 -4.29 19.24
C GLN A 9 -9.04 -4.11 18.94
N GLU A 10 -8.20 -4.23 19.97
CA GLU A 10 -6.75 -4.11 19.86
C GLU A 10 -6.09 -5.38 20.41
N ILE A 11 -5.27 -6.01 19.58
CA ILE A 11 -4.57 -7.26 19.88
C ILE A 11 -3.08 -6.97 19.83
N VAL A 12 -2.39 -7.15 20.95
CA VAL A 12 -0.93 -7.08 21.02
C VAL A 12 -0.40 -8.51 21.07
N PHE A 13 0.44 -8.86 20.10
CA PHE A 13 1.05 -10.18 19.97
C PHE A 13 2.41 -10.24 20.71
N PRO A 14 2.92 -11.45 21.04
CA PRO A 14 4.21 -11.61 21.73
C PRO A 14 5.41 -11.06 20.95
N ASP A 15 5.30 -10.97 19.63
CA ASP A 15 6.31 -10.38 18.75
C ASP A 15 6.25 -8.85 18.71
N HIS A 16 5.42 -8.21 19.55
CA HIS A 16 5.11 -6.77 19.57
C HIS A 16 4.34 -6.26 18.34
N THR A 17 3.83 -7.14 17.48
CA THR A 17 2.85 -6.74 16.47
C THR A 17 1.56 -6.28 17.17
N VAL A 18 1.04 -5.12 16.76
CA VAL A 18 -0.23 -4.58 17.28
C VAL A 18 -1.26 -4.58 16.16
N LYS A 19 -2.40 -5.22 16.36
CA LYS A 19 -3.50 -5.28 15.39
C LYS A 19 -4.74 -4.60 15.93
N CYS A 20 -5.25 -3.62 15.20
CA CYS A 20 -6.50 -2.92 15.50
C CYS A 20 -7.58 -3.38 14.51
N LEU A 21 -8.73 -3.78 15.03
CA LEU A 21 -9.92 -4.14 14.27
C LEU A 21 -11.01 -3.11 14.59
N TYR A 22 -11.47 -2.40 13.58
CA TYR A 22 -12.47 -1.35 13.74
C TYR A 22 -13.86 -1.88 13.41
N SER A 23 -14.89 -1.28 14.02
CA SER A 23 -16.29 -1.71 13.88
C SER A 23 -16.83 -1.55 12.45
N ASP A 24 -16.26 -0.66 11.64
CA ASP A 24 -16.58 -0.47 10.23
C ASP A 24 -15.98 -1.55 9.31
N GLY A 25 -15.17 -2.47 9.85
CA GLY A 25 -14.47 -3.53 9.11
C GLY A 25 -13.09 -3.13 8.59
N PHE A 26 -12.63 -1.90 8.88
CA PHE A 26 -11.24 -1.48 8.67
C PHE A 26 -10.32 -2.20 9.67
N LYS A 27 -9.08 -2.47 9.25
CA LYS A 27 -8.09 -3.16 10.08
C LYS A 27 -6.74 -2.48 9.91
N GLU A 28 -6.05 -2.27 11.03
CA GLU A 28 -4.66 -1.81 11.04
C GLU A 28 -3.77 -2.83 11.72
N THR A 29 -2.52 -2.92 11.28
CA THR A 29 -1.50 -3.76 11.88
C THR A 29 -0.18 -3.01 11.87
N PHE A 30 0.42 -2.84 13.04
CA PHE A 30 1.68 -2.15 13.25
C PHE A 30 2.72 -3.20 13.64
N PHE A 31 3.79 -3.27 12.87
CA PHE A 31 4.88 -4.20 13.08
C PHE A 31 6.03 -3.52 13.83
N PRO A 32 6.85 -4.28 14.57
CA PRO A 32 7.97 -3.73 15.34
C PRO A 32 9.03 -3.04 14.48
N ASP A 33 9.15 -3.42 13.21
CA ASP A 33 10.08 -2.83 12.24
C ASP A 33 9.62 -1.44 11.75
N GLY A 34 8.49 -0.94 12.25
CA GLY A 34 7.85 0.32 11.87
C GLY A 34 6.94 0.21 10.65
N THR A 35 6.78 -0.99 10.07
CA THR A 35 5.82 -1.21 8.98
C THR A 35 4.39 -1.12 9.51
N ALA A 36 3.51 -0.42 8.80
CA ALA A 36 2.09 -0.35 9.09
C ALA A 36 1.27 -0.87 7.90
N VAL A 37 0.33 -1.77 8.16
CA VAL A 37 -0.58 -2.33 7.17
C VAL A 37 -2.00 -1.92 7.51
N LYS A 38 -2.68 -1.33 6.54
CA LYS A 38 -4.09 -0.92 6.63
C LYS A 38 -4.89 -1.73 5.61
N VAL A 39 -6.00 -2.33 6.03
CA VAL A 39 -6.89 -3.10 5.16
C VAL A 39 -8.29 -2.53 5.29
N LYS A 40 -8.84 -2.06 4.17
CA LYS A 40 -10.21 -1.57 4.07
C LYS A 40 -11.20 -2.73 3.98
N LYS A 41 -12.46 -2.45 4.31
CA LYS A 41 -13.57 -3.41 4.21
C LYS A 41 -13.71 -4.01 2.80
N ASN A 42 -13.41 -3.24 1.76
CA ASN A 42 -13.46 -3.69 0.36
C ASN A 42 -12.25 -4.57 -0.05
N GLY A 43 -11.30 -4.82 0.86
CA GLY A 43 -10.09 -5.60 0.60
C GLY A 43 -8.89 -4.79 0.13
N ASP A 44 -9.05 -3.49 -0.16
CA ASP A 44 -7.90 -2.65 -0.51
C ASP A 44 -6.92 -2.59 0.65
N LYS A 45 -5.63 -2.78 0.34
CA LYS A 45 -4.55 -2.82 1.32
C LYS A 45 -3.59 -1.68 1.08
N ILE A 46 -3.21 -0.97 2.13
CA ILE A 46 -2.15 0.04 2.12
C ILE A 46 -1.05 -0.45 3.06
N VAL A 47 0.20 -0.44 2.59
CA VAL A 47 1.38 -0.73 3.40
C VAL A 47 2.23 0.52 3.45
N VAL A 48 2.66 0.93 4.64
CA VAL A 48 3.62 2.02 4.84
C VAL A 48 4.82 1.39 5.51
N PHE A 49 5.97 1.43 4.84
CA PHE A 49 7.22 0.89 5.35
C PHE A 49 7.95 1.95 6.17
N SER A 50 8.79 1.51 7.10
CA SER A 50 9.59 2.40 7.94
C SER A 50 10.59 3.27 7.17
N ASN A 51 10.97 2.86 5.96
CA ASN A 51 11.80 3.64 5.06
C ASN A 51 11.04 4.74 4.28
N GLY A 52 9.75 4.96 4.58
CA GLY A 52 8.90 5.94 3.92
C GLY A 52 8.28 5.49 2.59
N GLN A 53 8.61 4.29 2.10
CA GLN A 53 7.90 3.72 0.95
C GLN A 53 6.47 3.38 1.34
N LYS A 54 5.57 3.46 0.37
CA LYS A 54 4.17 3.10 0.55
C LYS A 54 3.68 2.24 -0.61
N GLU A 55 2.94 1.20 -0.31
CA GLU A 55 2.27 0.36 -1.30
C GLU A 55 0.75 0.46 -1.15
N VAL A 56 0.05 0.50 -2.29
CA VAL A 56 -1.40 0.48 -2.37
C VAL A 56 -1.80 -0.68 -3.28
N HIS A 57 -2.49 -1.67 -2.73
CA HIS A 57 -3.00 -2.83 -3.45
C HIS A 57 -4.51 -2.72 -3.53
N THR A 58 -5.01 -2.68 -4.76
CA THR A 58 -6.45 -2.71 -5.06
C THR A 58 -6.73 -3.86 -6.00
N ALA A 59 -8.00 -4.13 -6.29
CA ALA A 59 -8.37 -5.10 -7.32
C ALA A 59 -7.88 -4.70 -8.73
N GLN A 60 -7.65 -3.41 -8.99
CA GLN A 60 -7.29 -2.92 -10.32
C GLN A 60 -5.80 -2.68 -10.53
N PHE A 61 -5.05 -2.42 -9.45
CA PHE A 61 -3.62 -2.15 -9.55
C PHE A 61 -2.88 -2.37 -8.24
N LYS A 62 -1.57 -2.54 -8.36
CA LYS A 62 -0.60 -2.39 -7.28
C LYS A 62 0.26 -1.16 -7.55
N ARG A 63 0.30 -0.23 -6.61
CA ARG A 63 1.08 1.00 -6.70
C ARG A 63 2.11 1.04 -5.59
N ARG A 64 3.35 1.41 -5.92
CA ARG A 64 4.41 1.73 -4.98
C ARG A 64 4.80 3.19 -5.13
N GLU A 65 4.77 3.91 -4.02
CA GLU A 65 5.17 5.30 -3.86
C GLU A 65 6.49 5.32 -3.09
N TYR A 66 7.49 6.00 -3.65
CA TYR A 66 8.84 6.10 -3.07
C TYR A 66 9.03 7.48 -2.42
N PRO A 67 9.92 7.60 -1.40
CA PRO A 67 10.18 8.88 -0.73
C PRO A 67 10.71 9.98 -1.65
N ASP A 68 11.38 9.62 -2.75
CA ASP A 68 11.86 10.56 -3.76
C ASP A 68 10.74 11.19 -4.58
N GLY A 69 9.49 10.72 -4.43
CA GLY A 69 8.32 11.14 -5.21
C GLY A 69 8.05 10.26 -6.44
N THR A 70 8.90 9.27 -6.72
CA THR A 70 8.67 8.31 -7.80
C THR A 70 7.46 7.43 -7.45
N VAL A 71 6.59 7.19 -8.43
CA VAL A 71 5.41 6.32 -8.29
C VAL A 71 5.41 5.28 -9.39
N LYS A 72 5.34 4.00 -9.02
CA LYS A 72 5.19 2.87 -9.94
C LYS A 72 3.83 2.23 -9.76
N THR A 73 3.05 2.09 -10.82
CA THR A 73 1.75 1.40 -10.81
C THR A 73 1.78 0.26 -11.80
N VAL A 74 1.44 -0.95 -11.35
CA VAL A 74 1.19 -2.12 -12.18
C VAL A 74 -0.30 -2.40 -12.17
N TYR A 75 -0.93 -2.34 -13.34
CA TYR A 75 -2.35 -2.57 -13.51
C TYR A 75 -2.65 -4.06 -13.70
N CYS A 76 -3.89 -4.48 -13.44
CA CYS A 76 -4.32 -5.87 -13.59
C CYS A 76 -4.23 -6.39 -15.04
N ASN A 77 -4.25 -5.50 -16.03
CA ASN A 77 -4.04 -5.81 -17.44
C ASN A 77 -2.55 -5.88 -17.85
N GLY A 78 -1.62 -6.01 -16.89
CA GLY A 78 -0.18 -6.12 -17.16
C GLY A 78 0.53 -4.79 -17.46
N ARG A 79 -0.19 -3.72 -17.83
CA ARG A 79 0.38 -2.39 -18.08
C ARG A 79 1.11 -1.87 -16.86
N GLN A 80 2.25 -1.22 -17.07
CA GLN A 80 3.04 -0.59 -16.02
C GLN A 80 3.24 0.89 -16.31
N GLU A 81 3.09 1.72 -15.29
CA GLU A 81 3.33 3.16 -15.35
C GLU A 81 4.34 3.54 -14.27
N THR A 82 5.38 4.27 -14.66
CA THR A 82 6.33 4.90 -13.74
C THR A 82 6.29 6.42 -13.95
N LYS A 83 5.88 7.14 -12.92
CA LYS A 83 5.97 8.60 -12.81
C LYS A 83 7.19 8.91 -11.97
N TYR A 84 8.21 9.52 -12.56
CA TYR A 84 9.41 9.93 -11.85
C TYR A 84 9.19 11.27 -11.16
N SER A 85 9.93 11.52 -10.09
CA SER A 85 9.92 12.80 -9.37
C SER A 85 10.31 14.00 -10.25
N THR A 86 11.05 13.76 -11.32
CA THR A 86 11.43 14.77 -12.32
C THR A 86 10.28 15.19 -13.25
N GLY A 87 9.10 14.55 -13.15
CA GLY A 87 7.96 14.77 -14.05
C GLY A 87 7.92 13.80 -15.24
N ARG A 88 9.02 13.09 -15.53
CA ARG A 88 9.06 12.07 -16.58
C ARG A 88 8.02 10.98 -16.31
N VAL A 89 7.29 10.57 -17.34
CA VAL A 89 6.32 9.47 -17.29
C VAL A 89 6.70 8.42 -18.32
N ARG A 90 6.87 7.17 -17.85
CA ARG A 90 7.14 6.02 -18.69
C ARG A 90 6.06 4.96 -18.53
N ILE A 91 5.57 4.45 -19.64
CA ILE A 91 4.51 3.45 -19.69
C ILE A 91 4.98 2.26 -20.51
N LYS A 92 4.76 1.07 -19.96
CA LYS A 92 5.01 -0.20 -20.62
C LYS A 92 3.70 -0.98 -20.80
N ASP A 93 3.60 -1.72 -21.88
CA ASP A 93 2.55 -2.73 -22.07
C ASP A 93 2.80 -3.97 -21.20
N GLU A 94 1.97 -5.01 -21.38
CA GLU A 94 2.07 -6.27 -20.63
C GLU A 94 3.33 -7.08 -20.96
N GLU A 95 3.87 -6.94 -22.17
CA GLU A 95 5.11 -7.59 -22.62
C GLU A 95 6.36 -6.83 -22.14
N GLY A 96 6.18 -5.62 -21.60
CA GLY A 96 7.26 -4.78 -21.08
C GLY A 96 7.86 -3.83 -22.11
N ASN A 97 7.29 -3.73 -23.32
CA ASN A 97 7.70 -2.78 -24.33
C ASN A 97 7.30 -1.36 -23.91
N ILE A 98 8.13 -0.38 -24.25
CA ILE A 98 7.84 1.02 -23.93
C ILE A 98 6.85 1.56 -24.96
N ILE A 99 5.64 1.89 -24.52
CA ILE A 99 4.60 2.51 -25.37
C ILE A 99 4.48 4.02 -25.16
N LEU A 100 5.02 4.55 -24.06
CA LEU A 100 5.17 5.99 -23.82
C LEU A 100 6.43 6.26 -23.01
N ASP A 101 7.20 7.26 -23.39
CA ASP A 101 8.24 7.86 -22.56
C ASP A 101 8.23 9.37 -22.78
N LYS A 102 7.60 10.08 -21.85
CA LYS A 102 7.46 11.55 -21.90
C LYS A 102 8.33 12.15 -20.81
N LYS A 103 9.16 13.14 -21.16
CA LYS A 103 9.89 13.96 -20.20
C LYS A 103 9.07 15.16 -19.78
#